data_AF-A0AB37TD79-F1
#
_entry.id   AF-A0AB37TD79-F1
#
_cell.length_a   1.000
_cell.length_b   1.000
_cell.length_c   1.000
_cell.angle_alpha   90.00
_cell.angle_beta   90.00
_cell.angle_gamma   90.00
#
_symmetry.space_group_name_H-M   'P 1'
#
loop_
_entity.id
_entity.type
_entity.pdbx_description
1 polymer ?
#
loop_
_entity_poly.entity_id
_entity_poly.type
_entity_poly.pdbx_seq_one_letter_code
_entity_poly.pdbx_strand_id
1 'polypeptide(L)'
;MANSTLNLSERQQVVLQTVIEINKKGHQPFAWQVAACMVVKGHQITEKQCAYDLGVIIRTKGTGVFSAKFDSNPKVWIYEEPKGAA
;
A
#
# COMPACT_ATOMS: atom_id res chain seq x y z
N MET A 1 -11.65 -12.11 -11.19
CA MET A 1 -12.00 -12.61 -9.84
C MET A 1 -10.71 -12.59 -9.02
N ALA A 2 -10.68 -11.93 -7.87
CA ALA A 2 -9.45 -11.48 -7.21
C ALA A 2 -8.54 -12.65 -6.78
N ASN A 3 -7.25 -12.54 -7.15
CA ASN A 3 -6.17 -13.49 -6.86
C ASN A 3 -6.11 -13.81 -5.36
N SER A 4 -6.59 -14.99 -4.99
CA SER A 4 -6.62 -15.53 -3.62
C SER A 4 -5.24 -16.04 -3.16
N THR A 5 -4.17 -15.28 -3.42
CA THR A 5 -2.79 -15.78 -3.23
C THR A 5 -2.00 -15.01 -2.18
N LEU A 6 -2.48 -13.83 -1.75
CA LEU A 6 -1.80 -13.01 -0.74
C LEU A 6 -2.49 -13.19 0.61
N ASN A 7 -1.73 -13.58 1.63
CA ASN A 7 -2.20 -13.68 3.01
C ASN A 7 -2.36 -12.28 3.62
N LEU A 8 -3.41 -11.57 3.20
CA LEU A 8 -3.77 -10.21 3.61
C LEU A 8 -5.25 -10.15 3.99
N SER A 9 -5.55 -9.43 5.06
CA SER A 9 -6.94 -9.11 5.42
C SER A 9 -7.59 -8.21 4.36
N GLU A 10 -8.92 -8.15 4.33
CA GLU A 10 -9.65 -7.29 3.39
C GLU A 10 -9.18 -5.83 3.47
N ARG A 11 -9.00 -5.30 4.68
CA ARG A 11 -8.48 -3.93 4.87
C ARG A 11 -7.09 -3.78 4.27
N GLN A 12 -6.19 -4.74 4.47
CA GLN A 12 -4.84 -4.71 3.91
C GLN A 12 -4.84 -4.82 2.38
N GLN A 13 -5.77 -5.59 1.80
CA GLN A 13 -5.95 -5.65 0.34
C GLN A 13 -6.38 -4.29 -0.21
N VAL A 14 -7.28 -3.57 0.47
CA VAL A 14 -7.69 -2.22 0.08
C VAL A 14 -6.54 -1.20 0.23
N VAL A 15 -5.73 -1.31 1.30
CA VAL A 15 -4.52 -0.50 1.47
C VAL A 15 -3.55 -0.74 0.31
N LEU A 16 -3.27 -2.01 -0.03
CA LEU A 16 -2.41 -2.40 -1.14
C LEU A 16 -2.92 -1.83 -2.47
N GLN A 17 -4.21 -2.02 -2.77
CA GLN A 17 -4.83 -1.50 -3.98
C GLN A 17 -4.72 0.03 -4.08
N THR A 18 -4.83 0.73 -2.94
CA THR A 18 -4.69 2.19 -2.88
C THR A 18 -3.25 2.63 -3.12
N VAL A 19 -2.24 1.91 -2.61
CA VAL A 19 -0.82 2.16 -2.93
C VAL A 19 -0.57 2.02 -4.43
N ILE A 20 -1.08 0.95 -5.05
CA ILE A 20 -0.94 0.69 -6.49
C ILE A 20 -1.53 1.83 -7.31
N GLU A 21 -2.73 2.30 -6.95
CA GLU A 21 -3.38 3.41 -7.65
C GLU A 21 -2.63 4.74 -7.53
N ILE A 22 -2.15 5.08 -6.33
CA ILE A 22 -1.36 6.31 -6.11
C ILE A 22 -0.07 6.24 -6.94
N ASN A 23 0.60 5.09 -6.92
CA ASN A 23 1.83 4.86 -7.67
C ASN A 23 1.60 4.96 -9.20
N LYS A 24 0.53 4.35 -9.73
CA LYS A 24 0.15 4.44 -11.15
C LYS A 24 -0.19 5.87 -11.61
N LYS A 25 -0.55 6.77 -10.69
CA LYS A 25 -0.75 8.20 -10.96
C LYS A 25 0.56 9.00 -10.95
N GLY A 26 1.70 8.35 -10.75
CA GLY A 26 3.02 9.01 -10.67
C GLY A 26 3.28 9.70 -9.33
N HIS A 27 2.47 9.43 -8.30
CA HIS A 27 2.64 10.01 -6.98
C HIS A 27 3.41 9.07 -6.05
N GLN A 28 4.10 9.64 -5.06
CA GLN A 28 4.79 8.91 -4.01
C GLN A 28 3.82 8.57 -2.88
N PRO A 29 3.48 7.30 -2.62
CA PRO A 29 2.49 6.95 -1.58
C PRO A 29 3.07 7.10 -0.17
N PHE A 30 2.76 8.19 0.51
CA PHE A 30 2.97 8.31 1.96
C PHE A 30 1.80 7.67 2.75
N ALA A 31 2.04 7.25 3.98
CA ALA A 31 1.00 6.64 4.81
C ALA A 31 -0.23 7.56 4.98
N TRP A 32 -0.02 8.86 5.20
CA TRP A 32 -1.11 9.84 5.29
C TRP A 32 -1.90 9.97 3.99
N GLN A 33 -1.26 9.89 2.82
CA GLN A 33 -1.96 9.95 1.52
C GLN A 33 -2.78 8.70 1.27
N VAL A 34 -2.23 7.53 1.59
CA VAL A 34 -2.97 6.26 1.47
C VAL A 34 -4.20 6.31 2.39
N ALA A 35 -4.03 6.74 3.63
CA ALA A 35 -5.14 6.89 4.58
C ALA A 35 -6.20 7.90 4.07
N ALA A 36 -5.77 9.06 3.56
CA ALA A 36 -6.68 10.06 2.99
C ALA A 36 -7.46 9.51 1.79
N CYS A 37 -6.81 8.80 0.86
CA CYS A 37 -7.48 8.14 -0.26
C CYS A 37 -8.47 7.06 0.21
N MET A 38 -8.13 6.30 1.26
CA MET A 38 -9.05 5.31 1.83
C MET A 38 -10.29 5.95 2.46
N VAL A 39 -10.13 7.09 3.14
CA VAL A 39 -11.26 7.85 3.68
C VAL A 39 -12.18 8.36 2.56
N VAL A 40 -11.61 8.89 1.47
CA VAL A 40 -12.38 9.29 0.28
C VAL A 40 -13.15 8.13 -0.34
N LYS A 41 -12.61 6.91 -0.28
CA LYS A 41 -13.27 5.67 -0.72
C LYS A 41 -14.30 5.13 0.28
N GLY A 42 -14.56 5.81 1.39
CA GLY A 42 -15.54 5.41 2.41
C GLY A 42 -15.01 4.45 3.49
N HIS A 43 -13.69 4.19 3.54
CA HIS A 43 -13.11 3.34 4.57
C HIS A 43 -12.68 4.16 5.80
N GLN A 44 -13.04 3.70 6.99
CA GLN A 44 -12.55 4.28 8.24
C GLN A 44 -11.19 3.68 8.60
N ILE A 45 -10.13 4.47 8.46
CA ILE A 45 -8.76 4.08 8.85
C ILE A 45 -7.99 5.30 9.35
N THR A 46 -7.19 5.12 10.39
CA THR A 46 -6.26 6.14 10.86
C THR A 46 -4.93 6.03 10.12
N GLU A 47 -4.16 7.11 10.05
CA GLU A 47 -2.80 7.04 9.50
C GLU A 47 -1.94 6.00 10.22
N LYS A 48 -2.07 5.88 11.54
CA LYS A 48 -1.37 4.86 12.35
C LYS A 48 -1.73 3.44 11.92
N GLN A 49 -3.02 3.15 11.73
CA GLN A 49 -3.48 1.83 11.27
C GLN A 49 -3.02 1.56 9.83
N CYS A 50 -3.06 2.57 8.97
CA CYS A 50 -2.55 2.48 7.61
C CYS A 50 -1.05 2.17 7.58
N ALA A 51 -0.24 2.85 8.39
CA ALA A 51 1.19 2.61 8.50
C ALA A 51 1.49 1.19 9.02
N TYR A 52 0.70 0.68 9.96
CA TYR A 52 0.79 -0.71 10.42
C TYR A 52 0.50 -1.70 9.27
N ASP A 53 -0.61 -1.49 8.56
CA ASP A 53 -1.02 -2.37 7.45
C ASP A 53 0.01 -2.35 6.31
N LEU A 54 0.57 -1.19 5.97
CA LEU A 54 1.68 -1.06 5.01
C LEU A 54 2.93 -1.83 5.46
N GLY A 55 3.21 -1.84 6.76
CA GLY A 55 4.25 -2.66 7.36
C GLY A 55 4.00 -4.16 7.19
N VAL A 56 2.76 -4.62 7.26
CA VAL A 56 2.41 -6.02 6.98
C VAL A 56 2.59 -6.31 5.49
N ILE A 57 2.06 -5.46 4.61
CA ILE A 57 2.07 -5.62 3.16
C ILE A 57 3.49 -5.78 2.59
N ILE A 58 4.46 -4.97 3.02
CA ILE A 58 5.86 -5.09 2.57
C ILE A 58 6.51 -6.42 3.00
N ARG A 59 6.03 -7.05 4.07
CA ARG A 59 6.52 -8.36 4.54
C ARG A 59 5.79 -9.54 3.90
N THR A 60 4.68 -9.29 3.20
CA THR A 60 3.93 -10.31 2.47
C THR A 60 4.54 -10.50 1.09
N LYS A 61 4.99 -11.73 0.80
CA LYS A 61 5.57 -12.08 -0.51
C LYS A 61 4.56 -11.86 -1.63
N GLY A 62 5.03 -11.35 -2.77
CA GLY A 62 4.21 -11.18 -3.97
C GLY A 62 3.37 -9.90 -4.01
N THR A 63 3.46 -9.01 -3.00
CA THR A 63 2.75 -7.73 -3.02
C THR A 63 3.38 -6.69 -3.95
N GLY A 64 4.67 -6.83 -4.28
CA GLY A 64 5.40 -5.84 -5.08
C GLY A 64 5.62 -4.50 -4.37
N VAL A 65 5.34 -4.41 -3.07
CA VAL A 65 5.51 -3.18 -2.30
C VAL A 65 6.88 -3.15 -1.64
N PHE A 66 7.55 -2.02 -1.77
CA PHE A 66 8.81 -1.67 -1.15
C PHE A 66 8.62 -0.39 -0.32
N SER A 67 9.61 -0.09 0.53
CA SER A 67 9.62 1.18 1.24
C SER A 67 10.98 1.83 1.15
N ALA A 68 10.99 3.14 0.92
CA ALA A 68 12.19 3.96 0.93
C ALA A 68 12.04 5.07 1.97
N LYS A 69 13.17 5.45 2.58
CA LYS A 69 13.26 6.62 3.44
C LYS A 69 14.44 7.46 2.98
N PHE A 70 14.17 8.73 2.71
CA PHE A 70 15.17 9.70 2.28
C PHE A 70 15.36 10.70 3.42
N ASP A 71 16.49 10.60 4.12
CA ASP A 71 16.83 11.46 5.27
C ASP A 71 15.76 11.49 6.37
N SER A 72 15.37 12.69 6.81
CA SER A 72 14.35 12.93 7.83
C SER A 72 12.92 12.83 7.29
N ASN A 73 12.72 12.53 6.00
CA ASN A 73 11.39 12.51 5.41
C ASN A 73 10.56 11.30 5.88
N PRO A 74 9.22 11.41 5.82
CA PRO A 74 8.34 10.27 6.00
C PRO A 74 8.68 9.14 5.02
N LYS A 75 8.42 7.90 5.45
CA LYS A 75 8.62 6.71 4.63
C LYS A 75 7.68 6.74 3.41
N VAL A 76 8.23 6.54 2.22
CA VAL A 76 7.50 6.37 0.97
C VAL A 76 7.28 4.88 0.73
N TRP A 77 6.10 4.51 0.23
CA TRP A 77 5.72 3.14 -0.10
C TRP A 77 5.62 2.98 -1.61
N ILE A 78 6.56 2.27 -2.21
CA ILE A 78 6.69 2.16 -3.67
C ILE A 78 6.08 0.83 -4.10
N TYR A 79 5.25 0.83 -5.13
CA TYR A 79 4.80 -0.39 -5.76
C TYR A 79 5.56 -0.59 -7.07
N GLU A 80 6.10 -1.79 -7.26
CA GLU A 80 6.60 -2.26 -8.54
C GLU A 80 5.88 -3.55 -8.89
N GLU A 81 5.39 -3.64 -10.12
CA GLU A 81 4.69 -4.83 -10.58
C GLU A 81 5.63 -6.05 -10.52
N PRO A 82 5.25 -7.13 -9.81
CA PRO A 82 6.12 -8.29 -9.67
C PRO A 82 6.46 -8.89 -11.05
N LYS A 83 7.75 -8.97 -11.38
CA LYS A 83 8.23 -9.64 -12.59
C LYS A 83 7.90 -11.14 -12.50
N GLY A 84 6.77 -11.55 -13.07
CA GLY A 84 6.28 -12.93 -13.01
C GLY A 84 4.76 -13.09 -13.00
N ALA A 85 3.98 -12.00 -12.95
CA ALA A 85 2.54 -12.04 -13.19
C ALA A 85 2.25 -11.87 -14.70
N ALA A 86 2.45 -12.95 -15.46
CA ALA A 86 1.99 -13.09 -16.84
C ALA A 86 1.05 -14.31 -16.92
#